data_AF-A0A929ZMC8-F1
#
_entry.id   AF-A0A929ZMC8-F1
#
_cell.length_a   1.000
_cell.length_b   1.000
_cell.length_c   1.000
_cell.angle_alpha   90.00
_cell.angle_beta   90.00
_cell.angle_gamma   90.00
#
_symmetry.space_group_name_H-M   'P 1'
#
loop_
_entity.id
_entity.type
_entity.pdbx_description
1 polymer ?
#
loop_
_entity_poly.entity_id
_entity_poly.type
_entity_poly.pdbx_seq_one_letter_code
_entity_poly.pdbx_strand_id
1 'polypeptide(L)'
;MNLGKGDALAWGCVMNAEDPAVLFMTNVGQMKRVHTEEIVFGNRPMKGNLICKRLKTNPSIVTLATAVSAGEELVFKDPERQVIRASEIPLKPRESGFGSPIVLKDGWDLYRGIDECRIIDIPTDADNEVHEDVERLSLFDEKEG
;
A
#
# COMPACT_ATOMS: atom_id res chain seq x y z
N MET A 1 4.49 -12.79 -3.24
CA MET A 1 4.95 -12.34 -1.90
C MET A 1 5.22 -13.57 -1.06
N ASN A 2 6.28 -13.59 -0.26
CA ASN A 2 6.59 -14.73 0.62
C ASN A 2 6.04 -14.46 2.03
N LEU A 3 4.96 -15.14 2.40
CA LEU A 3 4.21 -14.90 3.64
C LEU A 3 4.62 -15.87 4.75
N GLY A 4 4.57 -15.42 6.00
CA GLY A 4 4.75 -16.28 7.17
C GLY A 4 3.56 -17.21 7.41
N LYS A 5 3.73 -18.22 8.26
CA LYS A 5 2.64 -19.10 8.68
C LYS A 5 1.57 -18.28 9.42
N GLY A 6 0.35 -18.26 8.87
CA GLY A 6 -0.77 -17.50 9.43
C GLY A 6 -0.83 -16.04 9.00
N ASP A 7 0.10 -15.57 8.17
CA ASP A 7 0.01 -14.25 7.53
C ASP A 7 -0.87 -14.34 6.28
N ALA A 8 -1.56 -13.26 5.95
CA ALA A 8 -2.34 -13.10 4.73
C ALA A 8 -2.02 -11.75 4.08
N LEU A 9 -2.23 -11.64 2.77
CA LEU A 9 -2.16 -10.36 2.08
C LEU A 9 -3.35 -9.51 2.54
N ALA A 10 -3.06 -8.40 3.22
CA ALA A 10 -4.10 -7.47 3.67
C ALA A 10 -4.55 -6.54 2.54
N TRP A 11 -3.60 -6.00 1.78
CA TRP A 11 -3.85 -4.95 0.81
C TRP A 11 -2.74 -4.87 -0.24
N GLY A 12 -3.06 -4.30 -1.40
CA GLY A 12 -2.10 -3.90 -2.43
C GLY A 12 -2.42 -2.51 -2.94
N CYS A 13 -1.41 -1.67 -3.10
CA CYS A 13 -1.54 -0.35 -3.70
C CYS A 13 -0.47 -0.13 -4.76
N VAL A 14 -0.76 0.77 -5.69
CA VAL A 14 0.21 1.31 -6.65
C VAL A 14 0.92 2.49 -5.99
N MET A 15 2.19 2.63 -6.29
CA MET A 15 3.04 3.72 -5.81
C MET A 15 3.91 4.19 -6.98
N ASN A 16 3.86 5.48 -7.25
CA ASN A 16 4.68 6.17 -8.22
C ASN A 16 6.00 6.61 -7.59
N ALA A 17 6.99 6.94 -8.42
CA ALA A 17 8.30 7.38 -7.94
C ALA A 17 8.25 8.70 -7.15
N GLU A 18 7.23 9.53 -7.39
CA GLU A 18 7.06 10.83 -6.74
C GLU A 18 6.25 10.76 -5.45
N ASP A 19 5.65 9.61 -5.12
CA ASP A 19 4.85 9.48 -3.92
C ASP A 19 5.74 9.59 -2.67
N PRO A 20 5.46 10.54 -1.76
CA PRO A 20 6.36 10.82 -0.65
C PRO A 20 6.20 9.82 0.50
N ALA A 21 5.02 9.21 0.63
CA ALA A 21 4.73 8.31 1.73
C ALA A 21 3.67 7.26 1.38
N VAL A 22 3.66 6.17 2.13
CA VAL A 22 2.54 5.22 2.18
C VAL A 22 1.83 5.36 3.52
N LEU A 23 0.52 5.54 3.45
CA LEU A 23 -0.39 5.50 4.58
C LEU A 23 -0.77 4.05 4.87
N PHE A 24 -0.63 3.65 6.13
CA PHE A 24 -1.11 2.38 6.65
C PHE A 24 -2.19 2.62 7.69
N MET A 25 -3.25 1.82 7.62
CA MET A 25 -4.37 1.88 8.56
C MET A 25 -4.69 0.50 9.12
N THR A 26 -5.05 0.45 10.40
CA THR A 26 -5.46 -0.77 11.09
C THR A 26 -6.97 -0.98 11.02
N ASN A 27 -7.41 -2.19 11.36
CA ASN A 27 -8.82 -2.54 11.50
C ASN A 27 -9.61 -1.69 12.51
N VAL A 28 -8.92 -1.00 13.43
CA VAL A 28 -9.50 -0.10 14.43
C VAL A 28 -9.30 1.38 14.08
N GLY A 29 -8.94 1.70 12.85
CA GLY A 29 -8.83 3.09 12.39
C GLY A 29 -7.57 3.83 12.86
N GLN A 30 -6.60 3.14 13.47
CA GLN A 30 -5.32 3.75 13.78
C GLN A 30 -4.48 3.88 12.51
N MET A 31 -3.83 5.03 12.33
CA MET A 31 -3.16 5.38 11.08
C MET A 31 -1.73 5.86 11.32
N LYS A 32 -0.89 5.68 10.31
CA LYS A 32 0.39 6.39 10.20
C LYS A 32 0.80 6.48 8.72
N ARG A 33 1.61 7.48 8.41
CA ARG A 33 2.36 7.55 7.15
C ARG A 33 3.79 7.10 7.39
N VAL A 34 4.38 6.41 6.42
CA VAL A 34 5.78 6.00 6.42
C VAL A 34 6.41 6.51 5.13
N HIS A 35 7.60 7.09 5.22
CA HIS A 35 8.32 7.58 4.05
C HIS A 35 8.63 6.42 3.10
N THR A 36 8.52 6.63 1.78
CA THR A 36 8.70 5.55 0.79
C THR A 36 10.09 4.94 0.82
N GLU A 37 11.11 5.71 1.21
CA GLU A 37 12.49 5.26 1.42
C GLU A 37 12.62 4.16 2.49
N GLU A 38 11.69 4.07 3.45
CA GLU A 38 11.70 3.00 4.46
C GLU A 38 11.05 1.70 3.96
N ILE A 39 10.47 1.69 2.76
CA ILE A 39 9.86 0.52 2.14
C ILE A 39 10.91 -0.15 1.26
N VAL A 40 11.15 -1.44 1.51
CA VAL A 40 12.17 -2.19 0.76
C VAL A 40 11.65 -2.48 -0.65
N PHE A 41 12.45 -2.12 -1.65
CA PHE A 41 12.27 -2.53 -3.05
C PHE A 41 13.17 -3.71 -3.37
N GLY A 42 12.66 -4.67 -4.14
CA GLY A 42 13.43 -5.84 -4.54
C GLY A 42 12.68 -6.74 -5.51
N ASN A 43 13.34 -7.82 -5.93
CA ASN A 43 12.80 -8.78 -6.87
C ASN A 43 11.70 -9.65 -6.23
N ARG A 44 10.69 -10.02 -7.02
CA ARG A 44 9.60 -10.90 -6.58
C ARG A 44 10.04 -12.37 -6.76
N PRO A 45 9.75 -13.29 -5.80
CA PRO A 45 9.02 -13.09 -4.55
C PRO A 45 9.91 -12.57 -3.39
N MET A 46 9.42 -11.56 -2.67
CA MET A 46 10.08 -11.03 -1.48
C MET A 46 9.22 -11.16 -0.22
N LYS A 47 9.88 -11.20 0.94
CA LYS A 47 9.24 -11.21 2.27
C LYS A 47 8.90 -9.79 2.77
N GLY A 48 9.66 -8.78 2.33
CA GLY A 48 9.50 -7.40 2.78
C GLY A 48 10.04 -7.15 4.20
N ASN A 49 9.77 -5.95 4.71
CA ASN A 49 10.13 -5.50 6.06
C ASN A 49 8.89 -5.23 6.92
N LEU A 50 9.08 -5.18 8.24
CA LEU A 50 8.01 -4.83 9.17
C LEU A 50 7.71 -3.34 9.11
N ILE A 51 6.41 -3.03 9.02
CA ILE A 51 5.85 -1.68 9.06
C ILE A 51 5.39 -1.25 10.46
N CYS A 52 5.53 -2.11 11.47
CA CYS A 52 5.34 -1.78 12.89
C CYS A 52 5.96 -2.89 13.76
N LYS A 53 6.17 -2.60 15.05
CA LYS A 53 6.57 -3.62 16.02
C LYS A 53 5.46 -4.68 16.17
N ARG A 54 5.84 -5.96 16.28
CA ARG A 54 4.93 -7.05 16.64
C ARG A 54 4.62 -7.01 18.13
N LEU A 55 3.33 -6.97 18.47
CA LEU A 55 2.85 -7.02 19.84
C LEU A 55 2.23 -8.40 20.11
N LYS A 56 2.52 -8.98 21.28
CA LYS A 56 1.94 -10.26 21.70
C LYS A 56 0.46 -10.14 22.06
N THR A 57 0.11 -9.04 22.71
CA THR A 57 -1.26 -8.74 23.16
C THR A 57 -1.77 -7.57 22.33
N ASN A 58 -3.00 -7.69 21.83
CA ASN A 58 -3.65 -6.69 20.97
C ASN A 58 -2.75 -6.25 19.77
N PRO A 59 -2.39 -7.19 18.87
CA PRO A 59 -1.56 -6.87 17.72
C PRO A 59 -2.26 -5.88 16.78
N SER A 60 -1.51 -4.95 16.19
CA SER A 60 -2.02 -4.08 15.14
C SER A 60 -2.26 -4.90 13.87
N ILE A 61 -3.52 -4.96 13.41
CA ILE A 61 -3.91 -5.64 12.18
C ILE A 61 -4.11 -4.59 11.10
N VAL A 62 -3.21 -4.53 10.12
CA VAL A 62 -3.32 -3.61 8.97
C VAL A 62 -4.36 -4.11 7.99
N THR A 63 -5.23 -3.23 7.52
CA THR A 63 -6.32 -3.52 6.58
C THR A 63 -6.26 -2.68 5.32
N LEU A 64 -5.47 -1.60 5.31
CA LEU A 64 -5.31 -0.72 4.16
C LEU A 64 -3.88 -0.18 4.08
N ALA A 65 -3.39 -0.11 2.85
CA ALA A 65 -2.17 0.59 2.49
C ALA A 65 -2.44 1.44 1.24
N THR A 66 -2.02 2.69 1.21
CA THR A 66 -2.15 3.52 0.01
C THR A 66 -1.03 4.54 -0.05
N ALA A 67 -0.42 4.71 -1.21
CA ALA A 67 0.48 5.83 -1.44
C ALA A 67 -0.33 7.12 -1.28
N VAL A 68 0.25 8.11 -0.58
CA VAL A 68 -0.41 9.39 -0.34
C VAL A 68 0.51 10.58 -0.46
N SER A 69 -0.03 11.67 -0.99
CA SER A 69 0.54 13.00 -0.92
C SER A 69 -0.08 13.81 0.22
N ALA A 70 0.63 14.80 0.75
CA ALA A 70 0.18 15.55 1.93
C ALA A 70 -1.17 16.29 1.74
N GLY A 71 -1.50 16.67 0.51
CA GLY A 71 -2.74 17.38 0.18
C GLY A 71 -3.97 16.48 -0.03
N GLU A 72 -3.80 15.15 -0.05
CA GLU A 72 -4.90 14.23 -0.29
C GLU A 72 -5.80 14.07 0.94
N GLU A 73 -7.07 13.77 0.69
CA GLU A 73 -8.09 13.62 1.71
C GLU A 73 -8.62 12.18 1.75
N LEU A 74 -8.78 11.66 2.95
CA LEU A 74 -9.46 10.39 3.21
C LEU A 74 -10.86 10.70 3.74
N VAL A 75 -11.87 10.06 3.15
CA VAL A 75 -13.27 10.28 3.50
C VAL A 75 -13.83 9.02 4.15
N PHE A 76 -14.21 9.15 5.41
CA PHE A 76 -14.85 8.11 6.21
C PHE A 76 -16.32 8.41 6.37
N LYS A 77 -17.11 7.36 6.52
CA LYS A 77 -18.53 7.44 6.89
C LYS A 77 -18.70 6.75 8.24
N ASP A 78 -19.04 7.54 9.24
CA ASP A 78 -19.30 7.05 10.59
C ASP A 78 -20.03 8.08 11.47
N PRO A 79 -21.28 7.82 11.87
CA PRO A 79 -22.48 7.85 11.03
C PRO A 79 -22.61 9.08 10.11
N GLU A 80 -21.81 10.13 10.36
CA GLU A 80 -21.67 11.31 9.51
C GLU A 80 -20.37 11.23 8.69
N ARG A 81 -20.27 12.06 7.64
CA ARG A 81 -19.08 12.13 6.78
C ARG A 81 -17.94 12.80 7.55
N GLN A 82 -16.86 12.07 7.77
CA GLN A 82 -15.63 12.60 8.37
C GLN A 82 -14.52 12.65 7.31
N VAL A 83 -13.84 13.78 7.19
CA VAL A 83 -12.75 13.98 6.22
C VAL A 83 -11.50 14.32 7.00
N ILE A 84 -10.40 13.65 6.67
CA ILE A 84 -9.08 13.88 7.25
C ILE A 84 -8.05 14.03 6.14
N ARG A 85 -7.19 15.03 6.24
CA ARG A 85 -6.09 15.21 5.30
C ARG A 85 -4.95 14.28 5.64
N ALA A 86 -4.27 13.77 4.62
CA ALA A 86 -3.07 12.98 4.81
C ALA A 86 -2.02 13.74 5.64
N SER A 87 -1.92 15.07 5.49
CA SER A 87 -1.06 15.92 6.32
C SER A 87 -1.31 15.82 7.83
N GLU A 88 -2.55 15.56 8.25
CA GLU A 88 -2.96 15.45 9.66
C GLU A 88 -2.64 14.06 10.24
N ILE A 89 -2.36 13.09 9.37
CA ILE A 89 -1.93 11.75 9.77
C ILE A 89 -0.42 11.77 10.04
N PRO A 90 0.03 11.26 11.20
CA PRO A 90 1.43 11.40 11.59
C PRO A 90 2.36 10.62 10.65
N LEU A 91 3.38 11.30 10.13
CA LEU A 91 4.51 10.70 9.45
C LEU A 91 5.47 10.16 10.51
N LYS A 92 5.67 8.84 10.53
CA LYS A 92 6.50 8.18 11.53
C LYS A 92 7.36 7.09 10.90
N PRO A 93 8.50 6.72 11.53
CA PRO A 93 9.30 5.60 11.08
C PRO A 93 8.53 4.28 11.06
N ARG A 94 8.97 3.33 10.24
CA ARG A 94 8.34 2.01 10.10
C ARG A 94 8.26 1.27 11.42
N GLU A 95 9.20 1.46 12.34
CA GLU A 95 9.25 0.71 13.61
C GLU A 95 8.23 1.23 14.65
N SER A 96 7.74 2.45 14.46
CA SER A 96 6.81 3.10 15.39
C SER A 96 5.41 2.51 15.33
N GLY A 97 4.63 2.75 16.39
CA GLY A 97 3.20 2.43 16.44
C GLY A 97 2.34 3.44 15.68
N PHE A 98 1.08 3.05 15.46
CA PHE A 98 0.06 3.88 14.82
C PHE A 98 -0.46 4.97 15.77
N GLY A 99 -1.04 6.04 15.22
CA GLY A 99 -1.77 7.07 15.98
C GLY A 99 -3.26 7.01 15.70
N SER A 100 -4.06 7.74 16.48
CA SER A 100 -5.51 7.88 16.28
C SER A 100 -5.82 9.33 15.91
N PRO A 101 -5.62 9.75 14.65
CA PRO A 101 -5.84 11.14 14.26
C PRO A 101 -7.34 11.47 14.17
N ILE A 102 -8.19 10.45 14.10
CA ILE A 102 -9.65 10.52 14.07
C ILE A 102 -10.21 9.44 14.99
N VAL A 103 -11.41 9.66 15.54
CA VAL A 103 -12.15 8.67 16.31
C VAL A 103 -13.25 8.09 15.41
N LEU A 104 -13.12 6.80 15.09
CA LEU A 104 -14.11 6.04 14.32
C LEU A 104 -14.85 5.07 15.26
N LYS A 105 -16.17 5.07 15.23
CA LYS A 105 -17.05 4.13 15.93
C LYS A 105 -17.17 2.82 15.15
N ASP A 106 -17.70 1.80 15.81
CA ASP A 106 -17.91 0.49 15.18
C ASP A 106 -18.82 0.58 13.94
N GLY A 107 -18.38 -0.05 12.84
CA GLY A 107 -19.13 -0.08 11.58
C GLY A 107 -18.83 1.06 10.60
N TRP A 108 -17.69 1.75 10.75
CA TRP A 108 -17.24 2.77 9.82
C TRP A 108 -16.91 2.23 8.42
N ASP A 109 -17.15 3.04 7.39
CA ASP A 109 -16.76 2.75 6.00
C ASP A 109 -15.74 3.76 5.49
N LEU A 110 -14.80 3.31 4.66
CA LEU A 110 -13.90 4.18 3.90
C LEU A 110 -14.42 4.34 2.47
N TYR A 111 -14.63 5.58 2.06
CA TYR A 111 -14.99 5.90 0.68
C TYR A 111 -13.77 5.82 -0.23
N ARG A 112 -13.82 4.94 -1.23
CA ARG A 112 -12.68 4.66 -2.14
C ARG A 112 -12.72 5.43 -3.46
N GLY A 113 -13.77 6.21 -3.71
CA GLY A 113 -13.93 6.95 -4.98
C GLY A 113 -13.98 6.04 -6.21
N ILE A 114 -14.54 4.84 -6.08
CA ILE A 114 -14.75 3.95 -7.22
C ILE A 114 -16.00 4.45 -7.95
N ASP A 115 -15.79 5.15 -9.06
CA ASP A 115 -16.87 5.76 -9.84
C ASP A 115 -17.59 4.75 -10.74
N GLU A 116 -16.86 3.79 -11.33
CA GLU A 116 -17.42 2.80 -12.25
C GLU A 116 -16.66 1.47 -12.16
N CYS A 117 -17.40 0.36 -12.17
CA CYS A 117 -16.86 -0.99 -12.29
C CYS A 117 -17.43 -1.62 -13.57
N ARG A 118 -16.56 -1.97 -14.53
CA ARG A 118 -16.95 -2.63 -15.78
C ARG A 118 -16.47 -4.08 -15.77
N ILE A 119 -17.36 -5.01 -16.10
CA ILE A 119 -16.99 -6.39 -16.43
C ILE A 119 -16.71 -6.40 -17.93
N ILE A 120 -15.46 -6.70 -18.30
CA ILE A 120 -15.04 -6.84 -19.69
C ILE A 120 -14.82 -8.33 -19.92
N ASP A 121 -15.65 -8.95 -20.76
CA ASP A 121 -15.39 -10.29 -21.24
C ASP A 121 -14.28 -10.19 -22.30
N ILE A 122 -13.05 -10.56 -21.93
CA ILE A 122 -11.94 -10.63 -22.87
C ILE A 122 -12.17 -11.86 -23.75
N PRO A 123 -12.39 -11.72 -25.07
CA PRO A 123 -12.56 -12.85 -25.96
C PRO A 123 -11.30 -13.72 -25.96
N THR A 124 -11.45 -15.05 -26.04
CA THR A 124 -10.34 -16.00 -26.06
C THR A 124 -9.35 -15.77 -27.22
N ASP A 125 -9.83 -15.14 -28.28
CA ASP A 125 -9.09 -14.88 -29.53
C ASP A 125 -8.51 -13.46 -29.61
N ALA A 126 -8.53 -12.71 -28.51
CA ALA A 126 -7.81 -11.44 -28.45
C ALA A 126 -6.30 -11.73 -28.48
N ASP A 127 -5.64 -11.33 -29.57
CA ASP A 127 -4.18 -11.29 -29.70
C ASP A 127 -3.60 -10.37 -28.61
N ASN A 128 -3.47 -10.90 -27.41
CA ASN A 128 -2.55 -10.36 -26.43
C ASN A 128 -1.17 -10.77 -26.94
N GLU A 129 -0.56 -9.94 -27.77
CA GLU A 129 0.88 -10.00 -27.99
C GLU A 129 1.53 -9.88 -26.61
N VAL A 130 1.88 -11.03 -26.03
CA VAL A 130 2.79 -11.12 -24.91
C VAL A 130 4.10 -10.58 -25.46
N HIS A 131 4.38 -9.30 -25.25
CA HIS A 131 5.70 -8.78 -25.53
C HIS A 131 6.68 -9.62 -24.69
N GLU A 132 7.48 -10.44 -25.36
CA GLU A 132 8.56 -11.20 -24.73
C GLU A 132 9.43 -10.22 -23.93
N ASP A 133 9.89 -10.65 -22.76
CA ASP A 133 10.78 -9.90 -21.91
C ASP A 133 11.90 -9.29 -22.76
N VAL A 134 11.98 -7.96 -22.80
CA VAL A 134 13.01 -7.24 -23.55
C VAL A 134 14.38 -7.76 -23.08
N GLU A 135 15.09 -8.48 -23.95
CA GLU A 135 16.48 -8.85 -23.70
C GLU A 135 17.26 -7.56 -23.45
N ARG A 136 17.75 -7.40 -22.21
CA ARG A 136 18.70 -6.35 -21.89
C ARG A 136 20.01 -6.69 -22.60
N LEU A 137 20.29 -5.99 -23.69
CA LEU A 137 21.63 -5.93 -24.27
C LEU A 137 22.61 -5.55 -23.16
N SER A 138 23.49 -6.49 -22.77
CA SER A 138 24.66 -6.20 -21.95
C SER A 138 25.57 -5.27 -22.76
N LEU A 139 25.67 -4.01 -22.34
CA LEU A 139 26.43 -2.95 -23.00
C LEU A 139 27.94 -2.99 -22.69
N PHE A 140 28.44 -4.10 -22.13
CA PHE A 140 29.85 -4.29 -21.80
C PHE A 140 30.33 -5.70 -22.17
N ASP A 141 30.24 -6.05 -23.45
CA ASP A 141 31.24 -6.93 -24.06
C ASP A 141 32.20 -6.07 -24.87
N GLU A 142 33.13 -5.40 -24.17
CA GLU A 142 34.32 -4.83 -24.81
C GLU A 142 35.57 -5.63 -24.43
N LYS A 143 35.84 -6.58 -25.34
CA LYS A 143 37.13 -6.94 -25.93
C LYS A 143 38.25 -7.45 -25.02
N GLU A 144 38.57 -8.72 -25.27
CA GLU A 144 39.91 -9.29 -25.15
C GLU A 144 41.00 -8.28 -25.60
N GLY A 145 41.98 -8.11 -24.72
CA GLY A 145 43.30 -7.55 -25.00
C GLY A 145 44.33 -8.36 -24.23
#